data_AF-A0A4Y8SH86-F1
#
_entry.id   AF-A0A4Y8SH86-F1
#
_cell.length_a   1.000
_cell.length_b   1.000
_cell.length_c   1.000
_cell.angle_alpha   90.00
_cell.angle_beta   90.00
_cell.angle_gamma   90.00
#
_symmetry.space_group_name_H-M   'P 1'
#
loop_
_entity.id
_entity.type
_entity.pdbx_description
1 polymer ?
#
loop_
_entity_poly.entity_id
_entity_poly.type
_entity_poly.pdbx_seq_one_letter_code
_entity_poly.pdbx_strand_id
1 'polypeptide(L)'
;MKKVLSVILLFMLACFFAQAQSLTDDQKWDSLISSLEAEDWMPANQLSLSLLNSIPAAEQNGNQAAMLRYMYILSESGLMDLGKVDKPEALKKVIGFVGKPIMLPGHPVSVKQGFNSITSTSNGADTLFVTAANKKATSIFAFEYIVLKQKWTDADLNANAGKIWRLGGILKSINVEGNMFKRFKLLIDEGTAEEQQP
;
A
#
# COMPACT_ATOMS: atom_id res chain seq x y z
N MET A 1 -11.39 -52.01 31.19
CA MET A 1 -10.18 -51.39 30.59
C MET A 1 -10.46 -50.59 29.33
N LYS A 2 -11.25 -51.08 28.35
CA LYS A 2 -11.57 -50.34 27.11
C LYS A 2 -12.27 -48.98 27.33
N LYS A 3 -13.15 -48.85 28.33
CA LYS A 3 -13.86 -47.59 28.64
C LYS A 3 -12.98 -46.51 29.28
N VAL A 4 -11.89 -46.89 29.96
CA VAL A 4 -10.95 -45.93 30.57
C VAL A 4 -10.02 -45.34 29.51
N LEU A 5 -9.65 -46.14 28.51
CA LEU A 5 -8.81 -45.72 27.38
C LEU A 5 -9.51 -44.66 26.51
N SER A 6 -10.83 -44.75 26.35
CA SER A 6 -11.62 -43.77 25.57
C SER A 6 -11.74 -42.41 26.25
N VAL A 7 -11.74 -42.34 27.58
CA VAL A 7 -11.84 -41.06 28.31
C VAL A 7 -10.50 -40.30 28.29
N ILE A 8 -9.38 -41.03 28.37
CA ILE A 8 -8.03 -40.44 28.27
C ILE A 8 -7.78 -39.89 26.85
N LEU A 9 -8.28 -40.58 25.82
CA LEU A 9 -8.14 -40.12 24.43
C LEU A 9 -8.97 -38.86 24.15
N LEU A 10 -10.16 -38.74 24.75
CA LEU A 10 -11.01 -37.54 24.63
C LEU A 10 -10.44 -36.33 25.40
N PHE A 11 -9.78 -36.57 26.52
CA PHE A 11 -9.12 -35.52 27.30
C PHE A 11 -7.86 -34.98 26.62
N MET A 12 -7.12 -35.83 25.89
CA MET A 12 -5.95 -35.39 25.11
C MET A 12 -6.34 -34.55 23.88
N LEU A 13 -7.49 -34.80 23.24
CA LEU A 13 -7.95 -33.95 22.12
C LEU A 13 -8.37 -32.54 22.57
N ALA A 14 -8.83 -32.37 23.81
CA ALA A 14 -9.24 -31.07 24.35
C ALA A 14 -8.05 -30.16 24.72
N CYS A 15 -6.84 -30.70 24.87
CA CYS A 15 -5.62 -29.92 25.17
C CYS A 15 -4.90 -29.41 23.92
N PHE A 16 -5.34 -29.77 22.71
CA PHE A 16 -4.77 -29.30 21.45
C PHE A 16 -5.44 -28.04 20.87
N PHE A 17 -6.30 -27.36 21.64
CA PHE A 17 -6.59 -25.96 21.38
C PHE A 17 -5.36 -25.13 21.77
N ALA A 18 -4.33 -25.23 20.93
CA ALA A 18 -3.21 -24.31 20.89
C ALA A 18 -3.81 -22.90 20.91
N GLN A 19 -3.53 -22.16 21.99
CA GLN A 19 -3.73 -20.73 21.99
C GLN A 19 -2.82 -20.19 20.89
N ALA A 20 -3.38 -19.97 19.70
CA ALA A 20 -2.75 -19.18 18.68
C ALA A 20 -2.57 -17.80 19.30
N GLN A 21 -1.36 -17.54 19.82
CA GLN A 21 -1.04 -16.25 20.41
C GLN A 21 -1.22 -15.22 19.30
N SER A 22 -2.21 -14.35 19.45
CA SER A 22 -2.46 -13.29 18.48
C SER A 22 -1.20 -12.44 18.39
N LEU A 23 -0.74 -12.18 17.17
CA LEU A 23 0.42 -11.30 16.95
C LEU A 23 0.18 -9.94 17.59
N THR A 24 1.24 -9.36 18.17
CA THR A 24 1.24 -7.95 18.54
C THR A 24 1.16 -7.08 17.29
N ASP A 25 0.81 -5.80 17.45
CA ASP A 25 0.71 -4.90 16.29
C ASP A 25 2.08 -4.66 15.62
N ASP A 26 3.18 -4.65 16.39
CA ASP A 26 4.54 -4.60 15.84
C ASP A 26 4.84 -5.83 14.97
N GLN A 27 4.50 -7.04 15.45
CA GLN A 27 4.70 -8.27 14.70
C GLN A 27 3.85 -8.30 13.41
N LYS A 28 2.62 -7.77 13.46
CA LYS A 28 1.78 -7.62 12.27
C LYS A 28 2.37 -6.63 11.29
N TRP A 29 2.96 -5.53 11.78
CA TRP A 29 3.62 -4.54 10.95
C TRP A 29 4.82 -5.15 10.22
N ASP A 30 5.71 -5.82 10.93
CA ASP A 30 6.87 -6.50 10.32
C ASP A 30 6.44 -7.57 9.30
N SER A 31 5.38 -8.33 9.62
CA SER A 31 4.81 -9.32 8.71
C SER A 31 4.20 -8.68 7.47
N LEU A 32 3.55 -7.51 7.60
CA LEU A 32 2.99 -6.75 6.49
C LEU A 32 4.11 -6.27 5.56
N ILE A 33 5.17 -5.66 6.10
CA ILE A 33 6.31 -5.22 5.30
C ILE A 33 6.95 -6.40 4.57
N SER A 34 7.20 -7.50 5.28
CA SER A 34 7.77 -8.72 4.69
C SER A 34 6.90 -9.28 3.56
N SER A 35 5.57 -9.27 3.73
CA SER A 35 4.62 -9.74 2.72
C SER A 35 4.62 -8.84 1.47
N LEU A 36 4.65 -7.52 1.65
CA LEU A 36 4.75 -6.55 0.56
C LEU A 36 6.06 -6.72 -0.23
N GLU A 37 7.19 -6.89 0.47
CA GLU A 37 8.50 -7.08 -0.16
C GLU A 37 8.63 -8.40 -0.94
N ALA A 38 7.94 -9.43 -0.47
CA ALA A 38 7.87 -10.74 -1.10
C ALA A 38 6.79 -10.84 -2.18
N GLU A 39 6.01 -9.77 -2.41
CA GLU A 39 4.86 -9.76 -3.32
C GLU A 39 3.78 -10.80 -2.93
N ASP A 40 3.69 -11.14 -1.63
CA ASP A 40 2.64 -11.99 -1.08
C ASP A 40 1.40 -11.14 -0.75
N TRP A 41 0.61 -10.88 -1.80
CA TRP A 41 -0.44 -9.88 -1.76
C TRP A 41 -1.61 -10.20 -0.85
N MET A 42 -1.91 -11.48 -0.61
CA MET A 42 -3.06 -11.87 0.19
C MET A 42 -2.83 -11.58 1.69
N PRO A 43 -1.72 -12.01 2.32
CA PRO A 43 -1.37 -11.58 3.68
C PRO A 43 -1.18 -10.07 3.78
N ALA A 44 -0.52 -9.44 2.81
CA ALA A 44 -0.33 -7.99 2.82
C ALA A 44 -1.67 -7.23 2.83
N ASN A 45 -2.63 -7.68 2.02
CA ASN A 45 -3.99 -7.13 1.98
C ASN A 45 -4.72 -7.29 3.32
N GLN A 46 -4.70 -8.49 3.89
CA GLN A 46 -5.39 -8.77 5.15
C GLN A 46 -4.79 -8.00 6.33
N LEU A 47 -3.46 -7.97 6.43
CA LEU A 47 -2.75 -7.29 7.50
C LEU A 47 -2.90 -5.78 7.42
N SER A 48 -2.78 -5.18 6.22
CA SER A 48 -2.95 -3.74 6.04
C SER A 48 -4.34 -3.27 6.44
N LEU A 49 -5.40 -4.01 6.06
CA LEU A 49 -6.77 -3.69 6.48
C LEU A 49 -6.99 -3.94 7.98
N SER A 50 -6.46 -5.03 8.53
CA SER A 50 -6.59 -5.33 9.96
C SER A 50 -5.94 -4.25 10.82
N LEU A 51 -4.74 -3.79 10.44
CA LEU A 51 -4.04 -2.71 11.13
C LEU A 51 -4.75 -1.37 10.94
N LEU A 52 -5.31 -1.10 9.74
CA LEU A 52 -6.06 0.13 9.50
C LEU A 52 -7.31 0.20 10.38
N ASN A 53 -7.99 -0.93 10.57
CA ASN A 53 -9.19 -1.03 11.40
C ASN A 53 -8.90 -1.01 12.91
N SER A 54 -7.67 -1.29 13.34
CA SER A 54 -7.29 -1.18 14.75
C SER A 54 -6.92 0.25 15.17
N ILE A 55 -6.66 1.15 14.20
CA ILE A 55 -6.35 2.55 14.50
C ILE A 55 -7.56 3.26 15.11
N PRO A 56 -7.40 3.95 16.26
CA PRO A 56 -8.47 4.72 16.88
C PRO A 56 -9.14 5.70 15.92
N ALA A 57 -10.45 5.88 16.04
CA ALA A 57 -11.22 6.74 15.13
C ALA A 57 -10.67 8.19 15.03
N ALA A 58 -10.16 8.72 16.14
CA ALA A 58 -9.53 10.05 16.19
C ALA A 58 -8.23 10.16 15.38
N GLU A 59 -7.58 9.03 15.12
CA GLU A 59 -6.28 8.93 14.43
C GLU A 59 -6.41 8.42 12.99
N GLN A 60 -7.64 8.19 12.51
CA GLN A 60 -7.89 7.68 11.16
C GLN A 60 -7.40 8.61 10.05
N ASN A 61 -7.13 9.89 10.34
CA ASN A 61 -6.52 10.82 9.38
C ASN A 61 -5.01 11.00 9.58
N GLY A 62 -4.40 10.26 10.51
CA GLY A 62 -2.97 10.31 10.79
C GLY A 62 -2.11 9.54 9.79
N ASN A 63 -0.79 9.68 9.93
CA ASN A 63 0.20 9.14 9.00
C ASN A 63 0.14 7.61 8.88
N GLN A 64 -0.02 6.89 9.99
CA GLN A 64 -0.09 5.43 9.97
C GLN A 64 -1.30 4.93 9.18
N ALA A 65 -2.48 5.55 9.38
CA ALA A 65 -3.67 5.22 8.61
C ALA A 65 -3.49 5.55 7.11
N ALA A 66 -2.83 6.66 6.79
CA ALA A 66 -2.52 7.05 5.41
C ALA A 66 -1.60 6.05 4.70
N MET A 67 -0.57 5.54 5.39
CA MET A 67 0.34 4.50 4.89
C MET A 67 -0.40 3.18 4.68
N LEU A 68 -1.19 2.73 5.66
CA LEU A 68 -1.92 1.47 5.58
C LEU A 68 -2.97 1.46 4.47
N ARG A 69 -3.65 2.59 4.21
CA ARG A 69 -4.54 2.73 3.05
C ARG A 69 -3.81 2.49 1.74
N TYR A 70 -2.62 3.09 1.58
CA TYR A 70 -1.83 2.91 0.38
C TYR A 70 -1.31 1.47 0.24
N MET A 71 -0.83 0.86 1.33
CA MET A 71 -0.41 -0.55 1.34
C MET A 71 -1.56 -1.50 0.95
N TYR A 72 -2.78 -1.23 1.43
CA TYR A 72 -3.97 -1.98 1.04
C TYR A 72 -4.31 -1.80 -0.45
N ILE A 73 -4.27 -0.56 -0.96
CA ILE A 73 -4.46 -0.28 -2.39
C ILE A 73 -3.45 -1.06 -3.24
N LEU A 74 -2.16 -1.02 -2.90
CA LEU A 74 -1.15 -1.77 -3.63
C LEU A 74 -1.40 -3.29 -3.58
N SER A 75 -1.76 -3.81 -2.41
CA SER A 75 -2.04 -5.24 -2.24
C SER A 75 -3.26 -5.68 -3.06
N GLU A 76 -4.33 -4.87 -3.12
CA GLU A 76 -5.46 -5.11 -4.02
C GLU A 76 -5.03 -5.11 -5.49
N SER A 77 -4.12 -4.21 -5.87
CA SER A 77 -3.59 -4.22 -7.24
C SER A 77 -2.77 -5.47 -7.54
N GLY A 78 -1.98 -5.95 -6.58
CA GLY A 78 -1.23 -7.20 -6.72
C GLY A 78 -2.15 -8.42 -6.86
N LEU A 79 -3.23 -8.47 -6.07
CA LEU A 79 -4.27 -9.50 -6.22
C LEU A 79 -4.96 -9.43 -7.59
N MET A 80 -5.21 -8.22 -8.10
CA MET A 80 -5.77 -8.00 -9.43
C MET A 80 -4.81 -8.41 -10.56
N ASP A 81 -3.50 -8.15 -10.41
CA ASP A 81 -2.44 -8.57 -11.32
C ASP A 81 -2.34 -10.10 -11.39
N LEU A 82 -2.43 -10.78 -10.25
CA LEU A 82 -2.52 -12.25 -10.15
C LEU A 82 -3.87 -12.84 -10.62
N GLY A 83 -4.83 -12.00 -11.01
CA GLY A 83 -6.17 -12.44 -11.42
C GLY A 83 -7.01 -13.05 -10.30
N LYS A 84 -6.67 -12.80 -9.03
CA LYS A 84 -7.43 -13.27 -7.86
C LYS A 84 -8.66 -12.43 -7.59
N VAL A 85 -8.66 -11.19 -8.06
CA VAL A 85 -9.75 -10.21 -7.95
C VAL A 85 -9.92 -9.54 -9.31
N ASP A 86 -11.15 -9.24 -9.71
CA ASP A 86 -11.42 -8.51 -10.95
C ASP A 86 -11.44 -6.98 -10.76
N LYS A 87 -11.52 -6.21 -11.84
CA LYS A 87 -11.42 -4.74 -11.75
C LYS A 87 -12.57 -4.11 -10.92
N PRO A 88 -13.84 -4.48 -11.14
CA PRO A 88 -14.94 -3.94 -10.34
C PRO A 88 -14.83 -4.28 -8.86
N GLU A 89 -14.45 -5.53 -8.53
CA GLU A 89 -14.29 -5.96 -7.15
C GLU A 89 -13.12 -5.24 -6.46
N ALA A 90 -11.97 -5.13 -7.13
CA ALA A 90 -10.80 -4.42 -6.61
C ALA A 90 -11.15 -2.95 -6.34
N LEU A 91 -11.81 -2.27 -7.29
CA LEU A 91 -12.23 -0.87 -7.13
C LEU A 91 -13.19 -0.69 -5.94
N LYS A 92 -14.18 -1.58 -5.82
CA LYS A 92 -15.16 -1.52 -4.72
C LYS A 92 -14.50 -1.56 -3.34
N LYS A 93 -13.40 -2.31 -3.18
CA LYS A 93 -12.68 -2.44 -1.91
C LYS A 93 -11.90 -1.19 -1.51
N VAL A 94 -11.51 -0.35 -2.47
CA VAL A 94 -10.63 0.80 -2.23
C VAL A 94 -11.33 2.15 -2.41
N ILE A 95 -12.50 2.20 -3.06
CA ILE A 95 -13.20 3.46 -3.38
C ILE A 95 -13.58 4.26 -2.12
N GLY A 96 -13.78 3.58 -0.98
CA GLY A 96 -14.06 4.22 0.31
C GLY A 96 -12.90 5.06 0.86
N PHE A 97 -11.71 5.00 0.27
CA PHE A 97 -10.56 5.83 0.64
C PHE A 97 -10.56 7.18 -0.08
N VAL A 98 -11.43 7.42 -1.05
CA VAL A 98 -11.58 8.75 -1.67
C VAL A 98 -11.96 9.77 -0.60
N GLY A 99 -11.27 10.91 -0.60
CA GLY A 99 -11.38 11.96 0.40
C GLY A 99 -10.59 11.68 1.69
N LYS A 100 -9.79 10.60 1.76
CA LYS A 100 -8.93 10.29 2.91
C LYS A 100 -7.46 10.59 2.63
N PRO A 101 -6.66 10.86 3.66
CA PRO A 101 -5.21 10.94 3.53
C PRO A 101 -4.63 9.60 3.07
N ILE A 102 -3.70 9.67 2.11
CA ILE A 102 -2.84 8.56 1.69
C ILE A 102 -1.38 9.00 1.64
N MET A 103 -0.49 8.05 1.87
CA MET A 103 0.95 8.31 1.94
C MET A 103 1.70 7.21 1.20
N LEU A 104 2.47 7.63 0.21
CA LEU A 104 3.31 6.76 -0.62
C LEU A 104 4.57 6.37 0.16
N PRO A 105 5.29 5.30 -0.24
CA PRO A 105 6.64 5.05 0.26
C PRO A 105 7.61 6.12 -0.26
N GLY A 106 8.80 6.16 0.35
CA GLY A 106 9.87 7.03 -0.12
C GLY A 106 10.38 6.58 -1.49
N HIS A 107 10.52 7.52 -2.42
CA HIS A 107 11.03 7.27 -3.77
C HIS A 107 12.14 8.26 -4.12
N PRO A 108 13.16 7.84 -4.89
CA PRO A 108 14.13 8.77 -5.44
C PRO A 108 13.46 9.73 -6.43
N VAL A 109 13.85 11.00 -6.38
CA VAL A 109 13.51 11.98 -7.41
C VAL A 109 14.39 11.74 -8.64
N SER A 110 13.78 11.73 -9.82
CA SER A 110 14.44 11.53 -11.10
C SER A 110 13.97 12.57 -12.13
N VAL A 111 14.91 13.00 -12.97
CA VAL A 111 14.64 13.89 -14.11
C VAL A 111 14.23 13.12 -15.38
N LYS A 112 14.34 11.78 -15.33
CA LYS A 112 13.90 10.87 -16.40
C LYS A 112 12.81 9.95 -15.85
N GLN A 113 11.80 9.68 -16.67
CA GLN A 113 10.77 8.71 -16.33
C GLN A 113 11.38 7.33 -16.04
N GLY A 114 10.94 6.73 -14.94
CA GLY A 114 11.40 5.45 -14.44
C GLY A 114 10.39 4.85 -13.48
N PHE A 115 10.54 3.55 -13.22
CA PHE A 115 9.76 2.85 -12.22
C PHE A 115 10.20 3.26 -10.81
N ASN A 116 9.24 3.36 -9.89
CA ASN A 116 9.48 3.62 -8.47
C ASN A 116 10.32 4.89 -8.21
N SER A 117 10.16 5.92 -9.06
CA SER A 117 10.83 7.22 -8.94
C SER A 117 9.84 8.36 -9.12
N ILE A 118 10.06 9.46 -8.40
CA ILE A 118 9.29 10.70 -8.50
C ILE A 118 9.80 11.50 -9.70
N THR A 119 8.90 11.83 -10.62
CA THR A 119 9.21 12.56 -11.85
C THR A 119 8.13 13.61 -12.13
N SER A 120 8.36 14.58 -13.01
CA SER A 120 7.27 15.40 -13.55
C SER A 120 6.44 14.64 -14.57
N THR A 121 5.16 14.97 -14.67
CA THR A 121 4.37 14.57 -15.85
C THR A 121 4.89 15.29 -17.11
N SER A 122 4.69 14.68 -18.28
CA SER A 122 5.09 15.28 -19.58
C SER A 122 4.42 16.62 -19.89
N ASN A 123 3.41 17.03 -19.11
CA ASN A 123 2.67 18.28 -19.27
C ASN A 123 3.09 19.38 -18.28
N GLY A 124 4.20 19.19 -17.56
CA GLY A 124 4.80 20.19 -16.67
C GLY A 124 4.99 19.72 -15.22
N ALA A 125 5.76 20.50 -14.45
CA ALA A 125 6.11 20.22 -13.05
C ALA A 125 4.95 20.40 -12.04
N ASP A 126 3.78 20.82 -12.51
CA ASP A 126 2.58 21.01 -11.68
C ASP A 126 2.03 19.71 -11.07
N THR A 127 2.42 18.56 -11.61
CA THR A 127 2.03 17.25 -11.10
C THR A 127 3.24 16.32 -11.10
N LEU A 128 3.52 15.77 -9.93
CA LEU A 128 4.50 14.71 -9.77
C LEU A 128 3.86 13.38 -10.13
N PHE A 129 4.69 12.48 -10.66
CA PHE A 129 4.27 11.19 -11.16
C PHE A 129 5.20 10.09 -10.68
N VAL A 130 4.59 9.00 -10.21
CA VAL A 130 5.28 7.76 -9.84
C VAL A 130 4.58 6.60 -10.54
N THR A 131 5.38 5.72 -11.14
CA THR A 131 4.91 4.39 -11.56
C THR A 131 5.32 3.37 -10.52
N ALA A 132 4.39 2.95 -9.67
CA ALA A 132 4.61 1.89 -8.70
C ALA A 132 4.62 0.54 -9.41
N ALA A 133 5.78 -0.09 -9.42
CA ALA A 133 6.03 -1.37 -10.06
C ALA A 133 6.78 -2.31 -9.13
N ASN A 134 6.73 -3.60 -9.41
CA ASN A 134 7.50 -4.57 -8.65
C ASN A 134 9.02 -4.41 -8.88
N LYS A 135 9.85 -5.06 -8.05
CA LYS A 135 11.33 -4.93 -8.12
C LYS A 135 11.90 -5.30 -9.49
N LYS A 136 11.24 -6.21 -10.21
CA LYS A 136 11.64 -6.68 -11.55
C LYS A 136 11.05 -5.85 -12.69
N ALA A 137 10.20 -4.87 -12.39
CA ALA A 137 9.45 -4.06 -13.36
C ALA A 137 8.64 -4.89 -14.39
N THR A 138 8.17 -6.07 -13.99
CA THR A 138 7.31 -6.93 -14.81
C THR A 138 5.83 -6.72 -14.56
N SER A 139 5.49 -6.15 -13.40
CA SER A 139 4.13 -5.79 -13.00
C SER A 139 4.08 -4.33 -12.58
N ILE A 140 3.01 -3.63 -12.97
CA ILE A 140 2.72 -2.25 -12.58
C ILE A 140 1.47 -2.28 -11.73
N PHE A 141 1.55 -1.78 -10.51
CA PHE A 141 0.46 -1.80 -9.55
C PHE A 141 -0.31 -0.47 -9.52
N ALA A 142 0.40 0.65 -9.65
CA ALA A 142 -0.26 1.94 -9.67
C ALA A 142 0.46 2.97 -10.54
N PHE A 143 -0.35 3.86 -11.10
CA PHE A 143 0.08 5.16 -11.60
C PHE A 143 -0.40 6.21 -10.61
N GLU A 144 0.55 6.93 -10.02
CA GLU A 144 0.29 7.93 -8.99
C GLU A 144 0.54 9.32 -9.55
N TYR A 145 -0.49 10.16 -9.53
CA TYR A 145 -0.43 11.56 -9.91
C TYR A 145 -0.62 12.42 -8.65
N ILE A 146 0.37 13.25 -8.32
CA ILE A 146 0.40 14.02 -7.08
C ILE A 146 0.47 15.51 -7.41
N VAL A 147 -0.58 16.24 -7.04
CA VAL A 147 -0.64 17.71 -7.14
C VAL A 147 -0.26 18.29 -5.79
N LEU A 148 0.96 18.80 -5.67
CA LEU A 148 1.48 19.37 -4.41
C LEU A 148 0.77 20.70 -4.07
N LYS A 149 0.56 20.96 -2.76
CA LYS A 149 0.13 22.28 -2.27
C LYS A 149 1.13 23.36 -2.66
N GLN A 150 2.41 23.06 -2.48
CA GLN A 150 3.52 23.85 -2.96
C GLN A 150 4.10 23.17 -4.19
N LYS A 151 3.76 23.70 -5.36
CA LYS A 151 4.23 23.17 -6.65
C LYS A 151 5.75 23.18 -6.70
N TRP A 152 6.30 22.11 -7.26
CA TRP A 152 7.71 22.05 -7.64
C TRP A 152 7.86 22.57 -9.07
N THR A 153 8.96 23.26 -9.33
CA THR A 153 9.40 23.63 -10.66
C THR A 153 10.36 22.58 -11.22
N ASP A 154 10.72 22.70 -12.51
CA ASP A 154 11.78 21.87 -13.08
C ASP A 154 13.12 22.08 -12.37
N ALA A 155 13.39 23.30 -11.87
CA ALA A 155 14.59 23.59 -11.09
C ALA A 155 14.60 22.84 -9.75
N ASP A 156 13.44 22.76 -9.07
CA ASP A 156 13.28 22.01 -7.83
C ASP A 156 13.49 20.50 -8.05
N LEU A 157 12.94 19.95 -9.14
CA LEU A 157 13.16 18.55 -9.51
C LEU A 157 14.64 18.25 -9.76
N ASN A 158 15.33 19.12 -10.49
CA ASN A 158 16.76 18.96 -10.73
C ASN A 158 17.59 19.07 -9.44
N ALA A 159 17.27 20.02 -8.56
CA ALA A 159 17.96 20.20 -7.28
C ALA A 159 17.75 19.03 -6.31
N ASN A 160 16.65 18.30 -6.45
CA ASN A 160 16.33 17.15 -5.62
C ASN A 160 16.67 15.80 -6.26
N ALA A 161 17.20 15.77 -7.48
CA ALA A 161 17.52 14.54 -8.20
C ALA A 161 18.41 13.61 -7.36
N GLY A 162 18.02 12.34 -7.27
CA GLY A 162 18.69 11.30 -6.47
C GLY A 162 18.32 11.28 -4.99
N LYS A 163 17.71 12.33 -4.44
CA LYS A 163 17.23 12.34 -3.05
C LYS A 163 15.96 11.51 -2.91
N ILE A 164 15.78 10.88 -1.75
CA ILE A 164 14.58 10.15 -1.41
C ILE A 164 13.55 11.11 -0.82
N TRP A 165 12.36 11.13 -1.41
CA TRP A 165 11.23 11.92 -0.93
C TRP A 165 10.03 11.02 -0.72
N ARG A 166 9.29 11.27 0.36
CA ARG A 166 7.98 10.68 0.59
C ARG A 166 6.93 11.68 0.16
N LEU A 167 5.98 11.22 -0.66
CA LEU A 167 4.84 12.01 -1.08
C LEU A 167 3.57 11.50 -0.41
N GLY A 168 2.62 12.40 -0.16
CA GLY A 168 1.30 12.07 0.36
C GLY A 168 0.29 13.15 0.00
N GLY A 169 -0.94 13.02 0.51
CA GLY A 169 -1.99 14.01 0.30
C GLY A 169 -3.37 13.39 0.46
N ILE A 170 -4.39 14.05 -0.09
CA ILE A 170 -5.77 13.55 -0.08
C ILE A 170 -6.04 12.78 -1.37
N LEU A 171 -6.46 11.52 -1.25
CA LEU A 171 -6.87 10.73 -2.41
C LEU A 171 -8.13 11.33 -3.01
N LYS A 172 -8.00 12.02 -4.15
CA LYS A 172 -9.11 12.66 -4.86
C LYS A 172 -9.89 11.69 -5.72
N SER A 173 -9.19 10.77 -6.39
CA SER A 173 -9.83 9.73 -7.20
C SER A 173 -8.95 8.51 -7.33
N ILE A 174 -9.60 7.37 -7.49
CA ILE A 174 -8.99 6.07 -7.77
C ILE A 174 -9.81 5.38 -8.86
N ASN A 175 -9.15 4.92 -9.91
CA ASN A 175 -9.76 4.18 -11.01
C ASN A 175 -8.90 2.98 -11.38
N VAL A 176 -9.46 2.01 -12.10
CA VAL A 176 -8.70 0.88 -12.64
C VAL A 176 -8.47 1.06 -14.13
N GLU A 177 -7.22 0.97 -14.57
CA GLU A 177 -6.81 1.09 -15.97
C GLU A 177 -6.06 -0.17 -16.44
N GLY A 178 -5.88 -0.29 -17.77
CA GLY A 178 -5.06 -1.32 -18.40
C GLY A 178 -5.78 -2.66 -18.59
N ASN A 179 -5.61 -3.30 -19.75
CA ASN A 179 -6.19 -4.61 -20.05
C ASN A 179 -5.24 -5.76 -19.69
N MET A 180 -3.99 -5.68 -20.15
CA MET A 180 -2.93 -6.66 -19.87
C MET A 180 -2.27 -6.40 -18.52
N PHE A 181 -1.90 -5.15 -18.23
CA PHE A 181 -1.36 -4.70 -16.94
C PHE A 181 -2.43 -3.91 -16.20
N LYS A 182 -3.33 -4.63 -15.52
CA LYS A 182 -4.40 -4.03 -14.72
C LYS A 182 -3.77 -3.35 -13.51
N ARG A 183 -4.08 -2.08 -13.31
CA ARG A 183 -3.46 -1.26 -12.27
C ARG A 183 -4.40 -0.19 -11.78
N PHE A 184 -4.14 0.35 -10.60
CA PHE A 184 -4.82 1.55 -10.15
C PHE A 184 -4.23 2.81 -10.80
N LYS A 185 -5.07 3.81 -10.99
CA LYS A 185 -4.69 5.20 -11.24
C LYS A 185 -5.17 6.04 -10.10
N LEU A 186 -4.22 6.65 -9.39
CA LEU A 186 -4.43 7.47 -8.22
C LEU A 186 -4.22 8.93 -8.58
N LEU A 187 -5.18 9.78 -8.22
CA LEU A 187 -4.98 11.23 -8.20
C LEU A 187 -4.99 11.69 -6.75
N ILE A 188 -3.90 12.31 -6.34
CA ILE A 188 -3.64 12.81 -5.00
C ILE A 188 -3.58 14.33 -5.09
N ASP A 189 -4.53 15.00 -4.45
CA ASP A 189 -4.55 16.46 -4.33
C ASP A 189 -3.98 16.85 -2.96
N GLU A 190 -3.78 18.15 -2.76
CA GLU A 190 -3.28 18.68 -1.50
C GLU A 190 -1.95 18.05 -1.08
N GLY A 191 -1.12 17.74 -2.08
CA GLY A 191 0.05 16.90 -1.90
C GLY A 191 1.10 17.53 -1.01
N THR A 192 1.71 16.70 -0.17
CA THR A 192 2.86 17.05 0.67
C THR A 192 4.09 16.26 0.23
N ALA A 193 5.26 16.83 0.47
CA ALA A 193 6.54 16.23 0.15
C ALA A 193 7.46 16.35 1.37
N GLU A 194 8.05 15.23 1.79
CA GLU A 194 8.99 15.15 2.93
C GLU A 194 10.29 14.46 2.49
N GLU A 195 11.42 15.17 2.56
CA GLU A 195 12.75 14.59 2.32
C GLU A 195 13.04 13.53 3.38
N GLN A 196 13.42 12.33 2.95
CA GLN A 196 13.75 11.23 3.83
C GLN A 196 15.25 11.24 4.09
N GLN A 197 15.65 11.26 5.35
CA GLN A 197 17.06 11.09 5.71
C GLN A 197 17.45 9.61 5.56
N PRO A 198 18.67 9.33 5.05
CA PRO A 198 19.18 7.98 4.91
C PRO A 198 19.40 7.27 6.25
#